data_AF-A0A970FZZ7-F1
#
_entry.id   AF-A0A970FZZ7-F1
#
_cell.length_a   1.000
_cell.length_b   1.000
_cell.length_c   1.000
_cell.angle_alpha   90.00
_cell.angle_beta   90.00
_cell.angle_gamma   90.00
#
_symmetry.space_group_name_H-M   'P 1'
#
loop_
_entity.id
_entity.type
_entity.pdbx_description
1 polymer ?
#
loop_
_entity_poly.entity_id
_entity_poly.type
_entity_poly.pdbx_seq_one_letter_code
_entity_poly.pdbx_strand_id
1 'polypeptide(L)'
;MSRRNALHAALGCLLLLALLSACAPKETPPQETAEPPSPTGETKEPDDVPSGELEYYTFEPASYVKGDIVIKYPQIAGDAGGYDAARLNALIEETALRDLKFMEDEPESYVYEIRYDVTYNKPELISILFIGYSYTQGAAHPSNFLRTLTLDTARAERVRLSDLVVIDAAFAEAVKNGRYTLLHEDITEDHRKAVYEMIEDMGEEMWL
;
A
#
# COMPACT_ATOMS: atom_id res chain seq x y z
N MET A 1 -34.73 12.32 -52.64
CA MET A 1 -35.09 13.74 -52.41
C MET A 1 -36.58 13.82 -52.19
N SER A 2 -37.04 13.96 -50.94
CA SER A 2 -38.43 14.28 -50.63
C SER A 2 -38.48 15.32 -49.51
N ARG A 3 -39.45 16.21 -49.62
CA ARG A 3 -39.44 17.59 -49.15
C ARG A 3 -39.80 17.73 -47.67
N ARG A 4 -39.23 18.81 -47.11
CA ARG A 4 -39.55 19.49 -45.86
C ARG A 4 -41.07 19.61 -45.64
N ASN A 5 -41.51 19.39 -44.41
CA ASN A 5 -42.64 20.11 -43.83
C ASN A 5 -42.24 20.66 -42.46
N ALA A 6 -42.78 21.82 -42.17
CA ALA A 6 -42.31 22.78 -41.20
C ALA A 6 -43.41 23.09 -40.19
N LEU A 7 -42.99 23.68 -39.07
CA LEU A 7 -43.70 24.63 -38.22
C LEU A 7 -44.76 24.13 -37.19
N HIS A 8 -44.39 24.42 -35.93
CA HIS A 8 -45.15 25.13 -34.88
C HIS A 8 -46.13 24.41 -33.94
N ALA A 9 -45.75 24.37 -32.64
CA ALA A 9 -46.50 24.89 -31.48
C ALA A 9 -45.60 24.71 -30.24
N ALA A 10 -44.98 25.72 -29.61
CA ALA A 10 -45.53 26.82 -28.80
C ALA A 10 -46.13 26.40 -27.43
N LEU A 11 -45.39 26.79 -26.38
CA LEU A 11 -45.87 27.54 -25.19
C LEU A 11 -46.35 26.81 -23.91
N GLY A 12 -45.78 27.25 -22.77
CA GLY A 12 -46.32 27.19 -21.40
C GLY A 12 -45.67 26.12 -20.51
N CYS A 13 -45.25 26.36 -19.26
CA CYS A 13 -45.49 27.44 -18.32
C CYS A 13 -44.50 27.37 -17.13
N LEU A 14 -44.14 28.55 -16.61
CA LEU A 14 -43.89 28.95 -15.20
C LEU A 14 -43.06 28.04 -14.27
N LEU A 15 -41.87 28.45 -13.80
CA LEU A 15 -41.62 29.39 -12.66
C LEU A 15 -42.43 29.11 -11.38
N LEU A 16 -41.75 28.67 -10.32
CA LEU A 16 -42.10 29.02 -8.94
C LEU A 16 -40.84 29.05 -8.05
N LEU A 17 -40.59 30.25 -7.51
CA LEU A 17 -39.53 30.64 -6.59
C LEU A 17 -39.79 30.17 -5.15
N ALA A 18 -38.67 29.91 -4.46
CA ALA A 18 -38.29 30.30 -3.09
C ALA A 18 -39.26 30.07 -1.90
N LEU A 19 -38.75 29.37 -0.87
CA LEU A 19 -38.93 29.76 0.54
C LEU A 19 -37.64 29.52 1.34
N LEU A 20 -37.16 30.61 1.96
CA LEU A 20 -36.17 30.68 3.04
C LEU A 20 -36.82 30.27 4.38
N SER A 21 -36.09 29.55 5.23
CA SER A 21 -36.22 29.56 6.70
C SER A 21 -34.99 28.84 7.28
N ALA A 22 -33.96 29.54 7.71
CA ALA A 22 -33.80 30.06 9.08
C ALA A 22 -33.97 28.98 10.16
N CYS A 23 -32.85 28.41 10.62
CA CYS A 23 -32.71 27.87 11.96
C CYS A 23 -31.36 28.36 12.51
N ALA A 24 -31.40 29.36 13.38
CA ALA A 24 -30.28 29.69 14.26
C ALA A 24 -30.28 28.72 15.46
N PRO A 25 -29.12 28.35 16.03
CA PRO A 25 -29.06 27.50 17.21
C PRO A 25 -29.57 28.26 18.44
N LYS A 26 -30.39 27.58 19.24
CA LYS A 26 -30.89 28.07 20.53
C LYS A 26 -29.84 27.77 21.61
N GLU A 27 -29.21 28.80 22.15
CA GLU A 27 -28.30 28.67 23.29
C GLU A 27 -29.06 28.19 24.52
N THR A 28 -28.52 27.14 25.17
CA THR A 28 -29.05 26.57 26.41
C THR A 28 -28.23 27.13 27.58
N PRO A 29 -28.86 27.60 28.68
CA PRO A 29 -28.14 28.09 29.86
C PRO A 29 -27.30 26.99 30.54
N PRO A 30 -26.18 27.33 31.21
CA PRO A 30 -25.26 26.33 31.77
C PRO A 30 -25.91 25.52 32.89
N GLN A 31 -25.82 24.19 32.77
CA GLN A 31 -26.24 23.26 33.81
C GLN A 31 -25.10 23.07 34.82
N GLU A 32 -25.28 23.60 36.02
CA GLU A 32 -24.44 23.35 37.20
C GLU A 32 -24.54 21.86 37.57
N THR A 33 -23.48 21.10 37.29
CA THR A 33 -23.37 19.69 37.66
C THR A 33 -22.26 19.57 38.68
N ALA A 34 -22.63 19.24 39.91
CA ALA A 34 -21.72 19.00 41.02
C ALA A 34 -20.77 17.84 40.73
N GLU A 35 -19.50 18.01 41.11
CA GLU A 35 -18.44 17.01 40.96
C GLU A 35 -18.69 15.76 41.84
N PRO A 36 -18.46 14.54 41.31
CA PRO A 36 -18.31 13.33 42.12
C PRO A 36 -16.96 13.33 42.86
N PRO A 37 -16.86 12.71 44.05
CA PRO A 37 -15.62 12.69 44.84
C PRO A 37 -14.50 11.90 44.14
N SER A 38 -13.29 12.47 44.19
CA SER A 38 -12.02 11.83 43.80
C SER A 38 -11.76 10.54 44.57
N PRO A 39 -11.35 9.44 43.91
CA PRO A 39 -10.59 8.38 44.56
C PRO A 39 -9.10 8.75 44.54
N THR A 40 -8.58 9.10 45.71
CA THR A 40 -7.15 9.14 46.02
C THR A 40 -6.58 7.73 45.89
N GLY A 41 -5.96 7.45 44.75
CA GLY A 41 -5.12 6.28 44.54
C GLY A 41 -3.80 6.72 43.93
N GLU A 42 -2.72 6.70 44.71
CA GLU A 42 -1.36 6.84 44.22
C GLU A 42 -1.08 5.74 43.19
N THR A 43 -1.17 6.09 41.91
CA THR A 43 -0.55 5.31 40.84
C THR A 43 0.81 5.95 40.60
N LYS A 44 1.88 5.20 40.86
CA LYS A 44 3.22 5.59 40.44
C LYS A 44 3.22 5.72 38.92
N GLU A 45 3.43 6.94 38.42
CA GLU A 45 3.78 7.18 37.02
C GLU A 45 5.01 6.32 36.68
N PRO A 46 5.00 5.54 35.59
CA PRO A 46 6.25 5.07 35.04
C PRO A 46 6.96 6.29 34.41
N ASP A 47 8.12 6.59 34.98
CA ASP A 47 9.05 7.61 34.52
C ASP A 47 9.30 7.55 33.00
N ASP A 48 9.23 8.72 32.35
CA ASP A 48 9.82 9.11 31.06
C ASP A 48 10.03 7.98 30.02
N VAL A 49 9.00 7.74 29.20
CA VAL A 49 9.25 7.25 27.83
C VAL A 49 9.68 8.46 26.99
N PRO A 50 10.89 8.49 26.41
CA PRO A 50 11.26 9.57 25.51
C PRO A 50 10.32 9.56 24.31
N SER A 51 9.41 10.54 24.27
CA SER A 51 8.57 10.89 23.13
C SER A 51 9.43 11.53 22.04
N GLY A 52 10.32 10.73 21.44
CA GLY A 52 10.83 11.03 20.11
C GLY A 52 9.82 10.51 19.10
N GLU A 53 8.99 11.39 18.53
CA GLU A 53 8.28 11.07 17.29
C GLU A 53 9.34 10.78 16.22
N LEU A 54 9.62 9.50 15.98
CA LEU A 54 10.29 9.12 14.75
C LEU A 54 9.36 9.54 13.61
N GLU A 55 9.80 10.41 12.73
CA GLU A 55 9.05 10.64 11.48
C GLU A 55 9.34 9.52 10.44
N TYR A 56 10.47 8.82 10.58
CA TYR A 56 10.97 7.81 9.64
C TYR A 56 11.88 6.78 10.33
N TYR A 57 11.93 5.58 9.76
CA TYR A 57 12.88 4.54 10.10
C TYR A 57 14.19 4.70 9.32
N THR A 58 15.30 4.29 9.93
CA THR A 58 16.58 4.15 9.25
C THR A 58 16.82 2.68 8.90
N PHE A 59 17.59 2.45 7.84
CA PHE A 59 17.85 1.10 7.34
C PHE A 59 19.34 0.91 7.07
N GLU A 60 19.86 -0.24 7.49
CA GLU A 60 21.18 -0.73 7.09
C GLU A 60 21.02 -1.90 6.11
N PRO A 61 21.87 -2.00 5.07
CA PRO A 61 21.81 -3.11 4.13
C PRO A 61 22.32 -4.40 4.78
N ALA A 62 21.57 -5.49 4.58
CA ALA A 62 22.03 -6.85 4.83
C ALA A 62 22.14 -7.62 3.52
N SER A 63 22.94 -8.69 3.51
CA SER A 63 23.07 -9.55 2.34
C SER A 63 23.27 -11.02 2.69
N TYR A 64 22.71 -11.87 1.83
CA TYR A 64 23.06 -13.28 1.71
C TYR A 64 23.82 -13.49 0.41
N VAL A 65 24.98 -14.15 0.49
CA VAL A 65 25.85 -14.43 -0.66
C VAL A 65 26.30 -15.89 -0.62
N LYS A 66 25.99 -16.66 -1.68
CA LYS A 66 26.48 -18.03 -1.87
C LYS A 66 26.62 -18.33 -3.36
N GLY A 67 27.86 -18.40 -3.86
CA GLY A 67 28.10 -18.51 -5.31
C GLY A 67 27.51 -17.32 -6.06
N ASP A 68 26.74 -17.59 -7.11
CA ASP A 68 26.02 -16.58 -7.92
C ASP A 68 24.64 -16.22 -7.36
N ILE A 69 24.35 -16.59 -6.10
CA ILE A 69 23.16 -16.16 -5.37
C ILE A 69 23.54 -14.94 -4.51
N VAL A 70 23.00 -13.78 -4.85
CA VAL A 70 23.22 -12.49 -4.17
C VAL A 70 21.88 -11.85 -3.82
N ILE A 71 21.50 -11.89 -2.54
CA ILE A 71 20.25 -11.30 -2.06
C ILE A 71 20.59 -10.15 -1.13
N LYS A 72 20.17 -8.93 -1.50
CA LYS A 72 20.28 -7.73 -0.67
C LYS A 72 18.90 -7.36 -0.14
N TYR A 73 18.82 -6.99 1.13
CA TYR A 73 17.58 -6.59 1.78
C TYR A 73 17.86 -5.59 2.91
N PRO A 74 16.89 -4.72 3.26
CA PRO A 74 17.10 -3.76 4.34
C PRO A 74 16.93 -4.44 5.70
N GLN A 75 17.57 -3.88 6.71
CA GLN A 75 17.28 -4.13 8.12
C GLN A 75 16.99 -2.79 8.77
N ILE A 76 15.87 -2.68 9.48
CA ILE A 76 15.56 -1.52 10.30
C ILE A 76 16.66 -1.41 11.36
N ALA A 77 17.28 -0.23 11.43
CA ALA A 77 18.38 0.06 12.33
C ALA A 77 17.91 0.82 13.58
N GLY A 78 18.62 0.61 14.69
CA GLY A 78 18.40 1.32 15.95
C GLY A 78 17.28 0.76 16.83
N ASP A 79 17.36 1.11 18.11
CA ASP A 79 16.36 0.80 19.14
C ASP A 79 15.45 2.01 19.33
N ALA A 80 14.77 2.42 18.27
CA ALA A 80 13.85 3.53 18.44
C ALA A 80 12.59 2.96 19.12
N GLY A 81 12.44 3.27 20.42
CA GLY A 81 11.43 2.65 21.26
C GLY A 81 10.02 2.72 20.67
N GLY A 82 9.22 1.68 20.88
CA GLY A 82 7.80 1.66 20.49
C GLY A 82 7.41 0.70 19.37
N TYR A 83 8.36 -0.04 18.76
CA TYR A 83 8.07 -1.10 17.79
C TYR A 83 8.94 -2.34 18.03
N ASP A 84 8.46 -3.50 17.58
CA ASP A 84 9.21 -4.76 17.63
C ASP A 84 10.13 -4.87 16.40
N ALA A 85 11.30 -4.22 16.49
CA ALA A 85 12.30 -4.21 15.44
C ALA A 85 12.75 -5.61 15.03
N ALA A 86 12.90 -6.52 16.00
CA ALA A 86 13.33 -7.89 15.76
C ALA A 86 12.30 -8.65 14.93
N ARG A 87 11.01 -8.52 15.27
CA ARG A 87 9.94 -9.14 14.50
C ARG A 87 9.84 -8.56 13.09
N LEU A 88 9.88 -7.23 12.95
CA LEU A 88 9.85 -6.58 11.64
C LEU A 88 11.02 -7.03 10.76
N ASN A 89 12.24 -7.04 11.30
CA ASN A 89 13.43 -7.49 10.58
C ASN A 89 13.37 -8.96 10.18
N ALA A 90 12.81 -9.83 11.04
CA ALA A 90 12.55 -11.22 10.70
C ALA A 90 11.55 -11.36 9.54
N LEU A 91 10.50 -10.53 9.49
CA LEU A 91 9.55 -10.53 8.37
C LEU A 91 10.20 -10.08 7.05
N ILE A 92 11.11 -9.10 7.12
CA ILE A 92 11.88 -8.63 5.96
C ILE A 92 12.79 -9.74 5.44
N GLU A 93 13.58 -10.35 6.34
CA GLU A 93 14.50 -11.44 6.01
C GLU A 93 13.76 -12.66 5.44
N GLU A 94 12.70 -13.12 6.11
CA GLU A 94 11.86 -14.24 5.63
C GLU A 94 11.37 -13.96 4.20
N THR A 95 10.96 -12.73 3.91
CA THR A 95 10.45 -12.36 2.59
C THR A 95 11.55 -12.28 1.52
N ALA A 96 12.74 -11.82 1.90
CA ALA A 96 13.89 -11.76 1.01
C ALA A 96 14.44 -13.16 0.69
N LEU A 97 14.49 -14.05 1.68
CA LEU A 97 15.16 -15.35 1.60
C LEU A 97 14.23 -16.53 1.27
N ARG A 98 12.91 -16.32 1.15
CA ARG A 98 11.90 -17.39 1.00
C ARG A 98 12.14 -18.40 -0.12
N ASP A 99 12.91 -18.05 -1.15
CA ASP A 99 13.15 -18.91 -2.30
C ASP A 99 14.44 -19.73 -2.19
N LEU A 100 15.30 -19.45 -1.19
CA LEU A 100 16.57 -20.16 -1.02
C LEU A 100 16.39 -21.68 -0.93
N LYS A 101 15.32 -22.13 -0.27
CA LYS A 101 14.97 -23.56 -0.15
C LYS A 101 14.86 -24.30 -1.49
N PHE A 102 14.60 -23.59 -2.59
CA PHE A 102 14.51 -24.19 -3.93
C PHE A 102 15.87 -24.32 -4.62
N MET A 103 16.92 -23.76 -4.03
CA MET A 103 18.29 -23.70 -4.59
C MET A 103 19.32 -24.32 -3.64
N GLU A 104 18.92 -24.80 -2.47
CA GLU A 104 19.84 -25.28 -1.43
C GLU A 104 20.62 -26.52 -1.86
N ASP A 105 19.99 -27.42 -2.61
CA ASP A 105 20.56 -28.70 -3.05
C ASP A 105 21.61 -28.53 -4.16
N GLU A 106 21.37 -27.61 -5.10
CA GLU A 106 22.22 -27.37 -6.29
C GLU A 106 22.46 -25.88 -6.55
N PRO A 107 23.03 -25.12 -5.59
CA PRO A 107 23.13 -23.66 -5.68
C PRO A 107 23.97 -23.18 -6.86
N GLU A 108 24.93 -23.99 -7.33
CA GLU A 108 25.78 -23.67 -8.49
C GLU A 108 25.02 -23.68 -9.82
N SER A 109 23.84 -24.29 -9.86
CA SER A 109 22.96 -24.30 -11.05
C SER A 109 22.11 -23.04 -11.18
N TYR A 110 22.24 -22.07 -10.26
CA TYR A 110 21.43 -20.86 -10.22
C TYR A 110 22.29 -19.59 -10.22
N VAL A 111 21.89 -18.64 -11.05
CA VAL A 111 22.19 -17.21 -10.85
C VAL A 111 20.93 -16.58 -10.28
N TYR A 112 21.02 -15.96 -9.11
CA TYR A 112 19.86 -15.41 -8.43
C TYR A 112 20.21 -14.11 -7.73
N GLU A 113 19.58 -13.02 -8.14
CA GLU A 113 19.86 -11.70 -7.62
C GLU A 113 18.58 -11.06 -7.07
N ILE A 114 18.66 -10.48 -5.89
CA ILE A 114 17.63 -9.59 -5.35
C ILE A 114 18.27 -8.28 -4.92
N ARG A 115 17.71 -7.18 -5.41
CA ARG A 115 17.90 -5.83 -4.88
C ARG A 115 16.60 -5.33 -4.26
N TYR A 116 16.66 -4.24 -3.51
CA TYR A 116 15.48 -3.68 -2.86
C TYR A 116 15.40 -2.16 -3.03
N ASP A 117 14.19 -1.64 -2.82
CA ASP A 117 13.90 -0.23 -2.63
C ASP A 117 12.88 -0.05 -1.50
N VAL A 118 13.09 0.91 -0.62
CA VAL A 118 12.12 1.27 0.44
C VAL A 118 11.19 2.34 -0.13
N THR A 119 10.11 1.87 -0.74
CA THR A 119 9.12 2.69 -1.46
C THR A 119 8.23 3.55 -0.56
N TYR A 120 8.08 3.17 0.72
CA TYR A 120 7.35 3.95 1.72
C TYR A 120 7.95 3.74 3.10
N ASN A 121 8.09 4.81 3.87
CA ASN A 121 8.70 4.80 5.19
C ASN A 121 8.02 5.88 6.04
N LYS A 122 7.10 5.46 6.90
CA LYS A 122 6.39 6.31 7.88
C LYS A 122 6.15 5.53 9.17
N PRO A 123 5.84 6.21 10.28
CA PRO A 123 5.79 5.59 11.60
C PRO A 123 4.79 4.45 11.72
N GLU A 124 3.75 4.42 10.87
CA GLU A 124 2.70 3.40 10.87
C GLU A 124 2.94 2.27 9.85
N LEU A 125 3.70 2.56 8.79
CA LEU A 125 3.80 1.70 7.61
C LEU A 125 5.18 1.79 6.95
N ILE A 126 5.74 0.63 6.64
CA ILE A 126 6.92 0.49 5.79
C ILE A 126 6.55 -0.34 4.57
N SER A 127 6.94 0.08 3.37
CA SER A 127 6.77 -0.70 2.13
C SER A 127 8.10 -0.89 1.42
N ILE A 128 8.46 -2.15 1.19
CA ILE A 128 9.70 -2.57 0.54
C ILE A 128 9.35 -3.28 -0.78
N LEU A 129 9.96 -2.83 -1.87
CA LEU A 129 9.93 -3.48 -3.17
C LEU A 129 11.24 -4.26 -3.36
N PHE A 130 11.12 -5.57 -3.54
CA PHE A 130 12.19 -6.46 -3.97
C PHE A 130 12.12 -6.65 -5.47
N ILE A 131 13.26 -6.49 -6.13
CA ILE A 131 13.42 -6.60 -7.58
C ILE A 131 14.39 -7.72 -7.84
N GLY A 132 13.90 -8.77 -8.48
CA GLY A 132 14.58 -10.03 -8.59
C GLY A 132 14.92 -10.41 -10.03
N TYR A 133 16.03 -11.12 -10.16
CA TYR A 133 16.49 -11.78 -11.38
C TYR A 133 16.85 -13.22 -11.04
N SER A 134 16.49 -14.15 -11.92
CA SER A 134 16.80 -15.56 -11.76
C SER A 134 17.13 -16.21 -13.09
N TYR A 135 18.13 -17.09 -13.09
CA TYR A 135 18.47 -17.94 -14.21
C TYR A 135 18.90 -19.31 -13.68
N THR A 136 18.26 -20.36 -14.19
CA THR A 136 18.69 -21.75 -13.95
C THR A 136 19.51 -22.21 -15.15
N GLN A 137 20.64 -22.86 -14.89
CA GLN A 137 21.50 -23.39 -15.94
C GLN A 137 20.71 -24.29 -16.91
N GLY A 138 20.86 -24.03 -18.20
CA GLY A 138 20.14 -24.76 -19.26
C GLY A 138 18.73 -24.24 -19.55
N ALA A 139 18.24 -23.24 -18.82
CA ALA A 139 17.01 -22.54 -19.18
C ALA A 139 17.20 -21.72 -20.46
N ALA A 140 16.13 -21.59 -21.25
CA ALA A 140 16.14 -20.85 -22.51
C ALA A 140 16.35 -19.34 -22.32
N HIS A 141 15.87 -18.78 -21.21
CA HIS A 141 16.01 -17.38 -20.85
C HIS A 141 15.94 -17.19 -19.34
N PRO A 142 16.46 -16.07 -18.80
CA PRO A 142 16.24 -15.71 -17.40
C PRO A 142 14.79 -15.26 -17.15
N SER A 143 14.47 -15.07 -15.86
CA SER A 143 13.21 -14.52 -15.38
C SER A 143 13.47 -13.33 -14.46
N ASN A 144 12.74 -12.23 -14.68
CA ASN A 144 12.70 -11.09 -13.77
C ASN A 144 11.40 -11.15 -12.96
N PHE A 145 11.43 -10.76 -11.69
CA PHE A 145 10.24 -10.74 -10.84
C PHE A 145 10.26 -9.57 -9.87
N LEU A 146 9.07 -9.19 -9.42
CA LEU A 146 8.87 -8.20 -8.38
C LEU A 146 8.17 -8.84 -7.18
N ARG A 147 8.51 -8.38 -5.98
CA ARG A 147 7.85 -8.79 -4.75
C ARG A 147 7.75 -7.60 -3.82
N THR A 148 6.61 -7.43 -3.18
CA THR A 148 6.42 -6.37 -2.20
C THR A 148 6.25 -6.96 -0.80
N LEU A 149 6.68 -6.18 0.19
CA LEU A 149 6.41 -6.39 1.60
C LEU A 149 5.93 -5.08 2.20
N THR A 150 4.70 -5.05 2.69
CA THR A 150 4.18 -3.93 3.46
C THR A 150 4.01 -4.36 4.91
N LEU A 151 4.51 -3.55 5.83
CA LEU A 151 4.58 -3.84 7.26
C LEU A 151 3.82 -2.78 8.05
N ASP A 152 2.91 -3.22 8.91
CA ASP A 152 2.36 -2.42 10.00
C ASP A 152 3.38 -2.46 11.14
N THR A 153 3.96 -1.31 11.45
CA THR A 153 5.06 -1.17 12.39
C THR A 153 4.62 -1.24 13.84
N ALA A 154 3.40 -0.79 14.14
CA ALA A 154 2.83 -0.83 15.48
C ALA A 154 2.47 -2.26 15.90
N ARG A 155 1.97 -3.06 14.96
CA ARG A 155 1.62 -4.48 15.20
C ARG A 155 2.74 -5.46 14.87
N ALA A 156 3.78 -5.02 14.17
CA ALA A 156 4.84 -5.86 13.63
C ALA A 156 4.31 -7.01 12.76
N GLU A 157 3.39 -6.67 11.85
CA GLU A 157 2.65 -7.61 11.00
C GLU A 157 2.74 -7.26 9.52
N ARG A 158 2.52 -8.27 8.67
CA ARG A 158 2.38 -8.08 7.22
C ARG A 158 1.01 -7.49 6.94
N VAL A 159 0.98 -6.42 6.15
CA VAL A 159 -0.26 -5.87 5.59
C VAL A 159 -0.47 -6.47 4.21
N ARG A 160 -1.62 -7.10 4.00
CA ARG A 160 -2.09 -7.61 2.71
C ARG A 160 -3.06 -6.61 2.08
N LEU A 161 -3.25 -6.70 0.77
CA LEU A 161 -4.23 -5.88 0.07
C LEU A 161 -5.65 -6.05 0.67
N SER A 162 -6.02 -7.29 1.00
CA SER A 162 -7.32 -7.62 1.62
C SER A 162 -7.52 -7.02 3.01
N ASP A 163 -6.45 -6.57 3.68
CA ASP A 163 -6.55 -5.93 4.98
C ASP A 163 -6.91 -4.43 4.85
N LEU A 164 -6.72 -3.87 3.65
CA LEU A 164 -6.92 -2.45 3.34
C LEU A 164 -8.20 -2.20 2.54
N VAL A 165 -8.62 -3.15 1.71
CA VAL A 165 -9.76 -3.01 0.81
C VAL A 165 -10.57 -4.30 0.71
N VAL A 166 -11.85 -4.15 0.39
CA VAL A 166 -12.70 -5.29 -0.01
C VAL A 166 -12.36 -5.64 -1.46
N ILE A 167 -11.88 -6.86 -1.69
CA ILE A 167 -11.55 -7.37 -3.03
C ILE A 167 -12.81 -8.01 -3.61
N ASP A 168 -13.60 -7.22 -4.32
CA ASP A 168 -14.79 -7.66 -5.04
C ASP A 168 -14.78 -7.18 -6.51
N ALA A 169 -15.85 -7.46 -7.24
CA ALA A 169 -15.97 -7.05 -8.64
C ALA A 169 -15.88 -5.52 -8.81
N ALA A 170 -16.35 -4.73 -7.86
CA ALA A 170 -16.26 -3.28 -7.94
C ALA A 170 -14.82 -2.80 -7.77
N PHE A 171 -14.06 -3.40 -6.85
CA PHE A 171 -12.62 -3.15 -6.73
C PHE A 171 -11.87 -3.55 -8.00
N ALA A 172 -12.14 -4.73 -8.56
CA ALA A 172 -11.52 -5.18 -9.80
C ALA A 172 -11.78 -4.20 -10.96
N GLU A 173 -13.02 -3.75 -11.13
CA GLU A 173 -13.37 -2.74 -12.14
C GLU A 173 -12.69 -1.39 -11.89
N ALA A 174 -12.55 -0.97 -10.63
CA ALA A 174 -11.84 0.24 -10.28
C ALA A 174 -10.34 0.15 -10.62
N VAL A 175 -9.72 -1.02 -10.42
CA VAL A 175 -8.33 -1.26 -10.82
C VAL A 175 -8.22 -1.19 -12.33
N LYS A 176 -9.00 -2.00 -13.09
CA LYS A 176 -8.95 -2.04 -14.56
C LYS A 176 -9.05 -0.66 -15.20
N ASN A 177 -9.98 0.15 -14.72
CA ASN A 177 -10.25 1.51 -15.23
C ASN A 177 -9.40 2.60 -14.56
N GLY A 178 -8.47 2.23 -13.69
CA GLY A 178 -7.60 3.13 -12.95
C GLY A 178 -6.60 3.88 -13.84
N ARG A 179 -5.93 4.86 -13.24
CA ARG A 179 -4.81 5.57 -13.87
C ARG A 179 -3.50 4.93 -13.45
N TYR A 180 -2.78 4.39 -14.43
CA TYR A 180 -1.47 3.76 -14.22
C TYR A 180 -0.33 4.77 -14.34
N THR A 181 0.64 4.63 -13.45
CA THR A 181 1.89 5.42 -13.40
C THR A 181 3.07 4.47 -13.21
N LEU A 182 4.26 4.88 -13.64
CA LEU A 182 5.49 4.13 -13.36
C LEU A 182 6.13 4.66 -12.06
N LEU A 183 6.90 3.81 -11.38
CA LEU A 183 7.50 4.13 -10.08
C LEU A 183 8.67 5.12 -10.18
N HIS A 184 9.40 5.13 -11.30
CA HIS A 184 10.66 5.86 -11.43
C HIS A 184 10.73 6.79 -12.63
N GLU A 185 9.68 6.86 -13.45
CA GLU A 185 9.65 7.69 -14.66
C GLU A 185 8.21 8.03 -15.06
N ASP A 186 8.09 8.93 -16.03
CA ASP A 186 6.80 9.25 -16.63
C ASP A 186 6.34 8.12 -17.55
N ILE A 187 5.05 7.78 -17.47
CA ILE A 187 4.46 6.79 -18.38
C ILE A 187 4.28 7.41 -19.76
N THR A 188 4.88 6.79 -20.78
CA THR A 188 4.64 7.14 -22.19
C THR A 188 3.26 6.64 -22.63
N GLU A 189 2.73 7.18 -23.72
CA GLU A 189 1.46 6.69 -24.26
C GLU A 189 1.55 5.23 -24.75
N ASP A 190 2.71 4.80 -25.26
CA ASP A 190 2.94 3.40 -25.63
C ASP A 190 2.94 2.47 -24.42
N HIS A 191 3.59 2.88 -23.31
CA HIS A 191 3.55 2.12 -22.05
C HIS A 191 2.12 2.03 -21.51
N ARG A 192 1.39 3.15 -21.53
CA ARG A 192 0.00 3.21 -21.09
C ARG A 192 -0.86 2.23 -21.88
N LYS A 193 -0.74 2.26 -23.21
CA LYS A 193 -1.47 1.37 -24.11
C LYS A 193 -1.16 -0.10 -23.81
N ALA A 194 0.13 -0.45 -23.68
CA ALA A 194 0.54 -1.82 -23.39
C ALA A 194 -0.01 -2.34 -22.04
N VAL A 195 -0.08 -1.48 -21.01
CA VAL A 195 -0.67 -1.83 -19.72
C VAL A 195 -2.17 -2.14 -19.87
N TYR A 196 -2.92 -1.30 -20.56
CA TYR A 196 -4.35 -1.54 -20.78
C TYR A 196 -4.61 -2.81 -21.62
N GLU A 197 -3.84 -3.02 -22.70
CA GLU A 197 -3.93 -4.26 -23.50
C GLU A 197 -3.66 -5.50 -22.63
N MET A 198 -2.64 -5.45 -21.76
CA MET A 198 -2.34 -6.56 -20.86
C MET A 198 -3.47 -6.84 -19.87
N ILE A 199 -4.10 -5.79 -19.31
CA ILE A 199 -5.22 -5.92 -18.36
C ILE A 199 -6.44 -6.54 -19.04
N GLU A 200 -6.74 -6.12 -20.27
CA GLU A 200 -7.82 -6.67 -21.08
C GLU A 200 -7.57 -8.16 -21.41
N ASP A 201 -6.34 -8.50 -21.79
CA ASP A 201 -5.93 -9.87 -22.16
C ASP A 201 -5.97 -10.86 -21.00
N MET A 202 -5.86 -10.40 -19.75
CA MET A 202 -5.95 -11.29 -18.57
C MET A 202 -7.31 -11.99 -18.45
N GLY A 203 -8.37 -11.47 -19.09
CA GLY A 203 -9.71 -12.07 -19.08
C GLY A 203 -10.44 -11.97 -17.74
N GLU A 204 -11.78 -11.92 -17.75
CA GLU A 204 -12.59 -11.69 -16.53
C GLU A 204 -12.36 -12.73 -15.41
N GLU A 205 -12.01 -13.96 -15.80
CA GLU A 205 -11.83 -15.10 -14.88
C GLU A 205 -10.56 -15.02 -14.02
N MET A 206 -9.62 -14.13 -14.36
CA MET A 206 -8.39 -13.90 -13.57
C MET A 206 -8.56 -12.81 -12.51
N TRP A 207 -9.70 -12.10 -12.50
CA TRP A 207 -9.95 -10.94 -11.64
C TRP A 207 -10.93 -11.21 -10.47
N LEU A 208 -11.55 -12.40 -10.42
CA LEU A 208 -12.57 -12.81 -9.43
C LEU A 208 -12.27 -14.20 -8.86
#